data_AF-A0A3M0S5F1-F1
#
_entry.id   AF-A0A3M0S5F1-F1
#
_cell.length_a   1.000
_cell.length_b   1.000
_cell.length_c   1.000
_cell.angle_alpha   90.00
_cell.angle_beta   90.00
_cell.angle_gamma   90.00
#
_symmetry.space_group_name_H-M   'P 1'
#
loop_
_entity.id
_entity.type
_entity.pdbx_description
1 polymer ?
#
loop_
_entity_poly.entity_id
_entity_poly.type
_entity_poly.pdbx_seq_one_letter_code
_entity_poly.pdbx_strand_id
1 'polypeptide(L)' 'MNKLDENVKKLLNESKAWIMSTMDTTPNAVPILFKKMDNEDNLILFDVFMKKSIENIKKNSQIAITIYLAL' A
#
# COMPACT_ATOMS: atom_id res chain seq x y z
N MET A 1 3.80 3.17 17.78
CA MET A 1 4.35 2.68 16.50
C MET A 1 5.58 3.51 16.16
N ASN A 2 6.63 2.90 15.62
CA ASN A 2 7.83 3.63 15.22
C ASN A 2 7.48 4.55 14.04
N LYS A 3 7.88 5.81 14.15
CA LYS A 3 7.75 6.83 13.11
C LYS A 3 8.44 6.35 11.83
N LEU A 4 7.86 6.61 10.65
CA LEU A 4 8.50 6.24 9.39
C LEU A 4 9.78 7.06 9.19
N ASP A 5 10.78 6.47 8.54
CA ASP A 5 12.00 7.18 8.13
C ASP A 5 11.66 8.28 7.10
N GLU A 6 12.35 9.41 7.16
CA GLU A 6 12.06 10.57 6.30
C GLU A 6 12.30 10.28 4.81
N ASN A 7 13.26 9.41 4.46
CA ASN A 7 13.46 9.00 3.07
C ASN A 7 12.32 8.09 2.58
N VAL A 8 11.78 7.25 3.46
CA VAL A 8 10.61 6.42 3.16
C VAL A 8 9.38 7.30 2.92
N LYS A 9 9.17 8.33 3.74
CA LYS A 9 8.09 9.32 3.56
C LYS A 9 8.21 10.05 2.23
N LYS A 10 9.43 10.46 1.87
CA LYS A 10 9.69 11.10 0.58
C LYS A 10 9.28 10.19 -0.59
N LEU A 11 9.71 8.92 -0.58
CA LEU A 11 9.34 7.93 -1.61
C LEU A 11 7.82 7.70 -1.68
N LEU A 12 7.17 7.54 -0.52
CA LEU A 12 5.72 7.39 -0.41
C LEU A 12 4.97 8.58 -1.05
N ASN A 13 5.43 9.81 -0.81
CA ASN A 13 4.80 11.02 -1.32
C ASN A 13 5.05 11.24 -2.81
N GLU A 14 6.30 11.12 -3.27
CA GLU A 14 6.70 11.40 -4.66
C GLU A 14 6.25 10.33 -5.65
N SER A 15 6.06 9.08 -5.19
CA SER A 15 5.62 8.01 -6.08
C SER A 15 4.17 8.23 -6.56
N LYS A 16 3.98 8.05 -7.88
CA LYS A 16 2.67 8.13 -8.55
C LYS A 16 1.73 6.99 -8.17
N ALA A 17 2.29 5.81 -7.87
CA ALA A 17 1.52 4.63 -7.54
C ALA A 17 2.25 3.77 -6.52
N TRP A 18 1.51 3.18 -5.60
CA TRP A 18 2.02 2.14 -4.70
C TRP A 18 1.53 0.78 -5.17
N ILE A 19 2.37 -0.26 -5.10
CA ILE A 19 1.92 -1.62 -5.37
C ILE A 19 1.55 -2.27 -4.05
N MET A 20 0.26 -2.55 -3.85
CA MET A 20 -0.21 -3.27 -2.66
C MET A 20 -0.32 -4.75 -2.98
N SER A 21 0.43 -5.55 -2.25
CA SER A 21 0.41 -7.01 -2.33
C SER A 21 -0.32 -7.61 -1.13
N THR A 22 -1.16 -8.60 -1.40
CA THR A 22 -1.95 -9.36 -0.41
C THR A 22 -1.83 -10.84 -0.71
N MET A 23 -1.97 -11.68 0.30
CA MET A 23 -1.82 -13.13 0.15
C MET A 23 -2.88 -13.90 0.94
N ASP A 24 -3.55 -14.81 0.25
CA ASP A 24 -4.32 -15.93 0.81
C ASP A 24 -3.74 -17.24 0.24
N THR A 25 -4.50 -18.01 -0.54
CA THR A 25 -3.99 -19.17 -1.30
C THR A 25 -3.27 -18.75 -2.59
N THR A 26 -3.72 -17.64 -3.21
CA THR A 26 -3.12 -17.07 -4.41
C THR A 26 -2.74 -15.61 -4.15
N PRO A 27 -1.49 -15.20 -4.46
CA PRO A 27 -1.06 -13.83 -4.26
C PRO A 27 -1.81 -12.89 -5.21
N ASN A 28 -2.05 -11.66 -4.75
CA ASN A 28 -2.63 -10.59 -5.54
C ASN A 28 -1.85 -9.30 -5.31
N ALA A 29 -1.43 -8.63 -6.39
CA ALA A 29 -0.73 -7.35 -6.34
C ALA A 29 -1.42 -6.36 -7.27
N VAL A 30 -1.76 -5.18 -6.74
CA VAL A 30 -2.51 -4.16 -7.47
C VAL A 30 -1.86 -2.78 -7.32
N PRO A 31 -1.79 -1.97 -8.39
CA PRO A 31 -1.35 -0.58 -8.31
C PRO A 31 -2.45 0.30 -7.70
N ILE A 32 -2.06 1.16 -6.76
CA ILE A 32 -2.92 2.10 -6.04
C ILE A 32 -2.47 3.51 -6.37
N LEU A 33 -3.31 4.26 -7.09
CA LEU A 33 -3.05 5.66 -7.45
C LEU A 33 -3.64 6.63 -6.43
N PHE A 34 -4.83 6.33 -5.91
CA PHE A 34 -5.48 7.12 -4.87
C PHE A 34 -4.96 6.64 -3.51
N LYS A 35 -4.00 7.39 -2.98
CA LYS A 35 -3.32 7.12 -1.71
C LYS A 35 -3.02 8.42 -0.96
N LYS A 36 -2.85 8.32 0.35
CA LYS A 36 -2.25 9.38 1.17
C LYS A 36 -1.58 8.80 2.41
N MET A 37 -0.63 9.54 2.97
CA MET A 37 -0.14 9.34 4.33
C MET A 37 -0.78 10.40 5.22
N ASP A 38 -1.25 10.04 6.40
CA ASP A 38 -1.75 11.03 7.37
C ASP A 38 -0.63 11.58 8.28
N ASN A 39 -1.00 12.46 9.21
CA ASN A 39 -0.05 13.12 10.10
C ASN A 39 0.55 12.19 11.16
N GLU A 40 -0.01 10.99 11.32
CA GLU A 40 0.44 9.96 12.27
C GLU A 40 1.25 8.87 11.57
N ASP A 41 1.68 9.12 10.32
CA ASP A 41 2.40 8.18 9.45
C ASP A 41 1.57 6.92 9.07
N ASN A 42 0.23 6.97 9.18
CA ASN A 42 -0.62 5.89 8.68
C ASN A 42 -0.76 5.97 7.16
N LEU A 43 -0.73 4.81 6.51
CA LEU A 43 -0.95 4.68 5.08
C LEU A 43 -2.44 4.48 4.79
N ILE A 44 -3.02 5.40 4.02
CA ILE A 44 -4.44 5.36 3.64
C ILE A 44 -4.51 5.07 2.13
N LEU A 45 -5.17 3.97 1.80
CA LEU A 45 -5.36 3.47 0.44
C LEU A 45 -6.86 3.49 0.13
N PHE A 46 -7.24 4.03 -1.02
CA PHE A 46 -8.65 4.10 -1.42
C PHE A 46 -9.02 2.88 -2.26
N ASP A 47 -10.15 2.26 -1.93
CA ASP A 47 -10.69 1.14 -2.68
C ASP A 47 -11.20 1.60 -4.05
N VAL A 48 -10.57 1.09 -5.11
CA VAL A 48 -11.01 1.22 -6.50
C VAL A 48 -11.14 -0.17 -7.10
N PHE A 49 -12.26 -0.84 -6.79
CA PHE A 49 -12.57 -2.21 -7.22
C PHE A 49 -11.62 -3.29 -6.67
N MET A 50 -11.19 -3.16 -5.42
CA MET A 50 -10.17 -4.01 -4.77
C MET A 50 -10.74 -5.28 -4.13
N LYS A 51 -11.84 -5.83 -4.67
CA LYS A 51 -12.58 -6.96 -4.09
C LYS A 51 -11.67 -8.12 -3.67
N LYS A 52 -10.79 -8.58 -4.56
CA LYS A 52 -9.87 -9.69 -4.29
C LYS A 52 -8.86 -9.37 -3.18
N SER A 53 -8.34 -8.14 -3.15
CA SER A 53 -7.42 -7.71 -2.09
C SER A 53 -8.12 -7.68 -0.73
N ILE A 54 -9.34 -7.16 -0.66
CA ILE A 54 -10.13 -7.12 0.58
C ILE A 54 -10.48 -8.54 1.07
N GLU A 55 -10.83 -9.44 0.16
CA GLU A 55 -11.06 -10.86 0.49
C GLU A 55 -9.80 -11.52 1.06
N ASN A 56 -8.63 -11.25 0.48
CA ASN A 56 -7.36 -11.74 1.02
C ASN A 56 -7.07 -11.15 2.41
N ILE A 57 -7.24 -9.84 2.61
CA ILE A 57 -6.99 -9.14 3.88
C ILE A 57 -7.86 -9.68 5.01
N LYS A 58 -9.13 -10.01 4.73
CA LYS A 58 -10.05 -10.61 5.72
C LYS A 58 -9.58 -11.96 6.25
N LYS A 59 -8.78 -12.69 5.48
CA LYS A 59 -8.21 -14.00 5.87
C LYS A 59 -6.80 -13.88 6.41
N ASN A 60 -6.03 -12.90 5.93
CA ASN A 60 -4.67 -12.62 6.34
C ASN A 60 -4.45 -11.10 6.33
N SER A 61 -4.39 -10.49 7.51
CA SER A 61 -4.28 -9.04 7.67
C SER A 61 -2.91 -8.47 7.31
N GLN A 62 -1.95 -9.30 6.89
CA GLN A 62 -0.63 -8.84 6.45
C GLN A 62 -0.67 -8.39 5.00
N ILE A 63 -0.12 -7.20 4.75
CA ILE A 63 0.04 -6.62 3.41
C ILE A 63 1.48 -6.20 3.21
N ALA A 64 1.90 -6.07 1.95
CA ALA A 64 3.17 -5.45 1.59
C ALA A 64 2.93 -4.27 0.63
N ILE A 65 3.64 -3.17 0.87
CA ILE A 65 3.65 -2.00 -0.01
C ILE A 65 5.02 -1.91 -0.68
N THR A 66 5.03 -2.04 -2.00
CA THR A 66 6.23 -1.86 -2.82
C THR A 66 6.13 -0.54 -3.56
N ILE A 67 7.21 0.24 -3.49
CA ILE A 67 7.30 1.57 -4.09
C ILE A 67 8.61 1.63 -4.84
N TYR A 68 8.54 2.17 -6.04
CA TYR A 68 9.70 2.48 -6.85
C TYR A 68 9.49 3.84 -7.51
N LEU A 69 10.58 4.54 -7.78
CA LEU A 69 10.55 5.68 -8.69
C LEU A 69 10.54 5.09 -10.10
N ALA A 70 9.44 5.30 -10.83
CA ALA A 70 9.44 5.04 -12.25
C ALA A 70 10.43 6.03 -12.90
N LEU A 71 11.42 5.50 -13.62
CA LEU A 71 12.40 6.28 -14.40
C LEU A 71 11.69 7.20 -15.41
#